data_AF-A0A2G2F706-F1
#
_entry.id   AF-A0A2G2F706-F1
#
_cell.length_a   1.000
_cell.length_b   1.000
_cell.length_c   1.000
_cell.angle_alpha   90.00
_cell.angle_beta   90.00
_cell.angle_gamma   90.00
#
_symmetry.space_group_name_H-M   'P 1'
#
loop_
_entity.id
_entity.type
_entity.pdbx_description
1 polymer ?
#
loop_
_entity_poly.entity_id
_entity_poly.type
_entity_poly.pdbx_seq_one_letter_code
_entity_poly.pdbx_strand_id
1 'polypeptide(L)' 'MTYKEYFQELRKEFALKTDVYIKAEQKLTEEPNGFLNQKTLEEFTRAKVEWQNTANSYNTFLDFIKQYNINPTDEMP' A
#
# COMPACT_ATOMS: atom_id res chain seq x y z
N MET A 1 -14.00 15.14 5.41
CA MET A 1 -13.73 14.18 4.31
C MET A 1 -14.79 13.11 4.38
N THR A 2 -15.38 12.73 3.26
CA THR A 2 -16.35 11.63 3.19
C THR A 2 -15.66 10.27 3.18
N TYR A 3 -16.38 9.20 3.57
CA TYR A 3 -15.86 7.84 3.46
C TYR A 3 -15.45 7.45 2.04
N LYS A 4 -16.15 7.96 1.02
CA LYS A 4 -15.78 7.76 -0.39
C LYS A 4 -14.47 8.45 -0.76
N GLU A 5 -14.24 9.67 -0.29
CA GLU A 5 -12.99 10.38 -0.52
C GLU A 5 -11.81 9.66 0.16
N TYR A 6 -12.00 9.26 1.42
CA TYR A 6 -10.98 8.49 2.14
C TYR A 6 -10.68 7.15 1.48
N PHE A 7 -11.69 6.44 0.98
CA PHE A 7 -11.50 5.23 0.16
C PHE A 7 -10.61 5.51 -1.05
N GLN A 8 -10.85 6.62 -1.76
CA GLN A 8 -10.07 6.98 -2.94
C GLN A 8 -8.61 7.31 -2.59
N GLU A 9 -8.37 7.96 -1.45
CA GLU A 9 -7.03 8.19 -0.93
C GLU A 9 -6.31 6.87 -0.62
N LEU A 10 -6.93 5.99 0.17
CA LEU A 10 -6.37 4.67 0.48
C LEU A 10 -6.07 3.85 -0.77
N ARG A 11 -6.98 3.86 -1.76
CA ARG A 11 -6.78 3.18 -3.04
C ARG A 11 -5.59 3.76 -3.81
N LYS A 12 -5.46 5.10 -3.84
CA LYS A 12 -4.36 5.79 -4.53
C LYS A 12 -3.02 5.50 -3.86
N GLU A 13 -2.97 5.55 -2.53
CA GLU A 13 -1.76 5.21 -1.77
C GLU A 13 -1.37 3.75 -1.96
N PHE A 14 -2.33 2.84 -1.87
CA PHE A 14 -2.07 1.41 -2.09
C PHE A 14 -1.51 1.14 -3.48
N ALA A 15 -2.07 1.76 -4.53
CA ALA A 15 -1.55 1.64 -5.89
C ALA A 15 -0.12 2.18 -6.01
N LEU A 16 0.16 3.35 -5.43
CA LEU A 16 1.49 3.95 -5.44
C LEU A 16 2.53 3.07 -4.73
N LYS A 17 2.20 2.54 -3.54
CA LYS A 17 3.13 1.68 -2.79
C LYS A 17 3.30 0.31 -3.45
N THR A 18 2.27 -0.20 -4.12
CA THR A 18 2.37 -1.44 -4.93
C THR A 18 3.35 -1.25 -6.09
N ASP A 19 3.28 -0.14 -6.82
CA ASP A 19 4.22 0.16 -7.91
C ASP A 19 5.67 0.28 -7.40
N VAL A 20 5.89 0.96 -6.27
CA VAL A 20 7.21 1.07 -5.63
C VAL A 20 7.73 -0.31 -5.19
N TYR A 21 6.88 -1.14 -4.59
CA TYR A 21 7.23 -2.50 -4.19
C TYR A 21 7.66 -3.36 -5.39
N ILE A 22 6.86 -3.37 -6.47
CA ILE A 22 7.17 -4.14 -7.69
C ILE A 22 8.50 -3.70 -8.27
N LYS A 23 8.74 -2.38 -8.38
CA LYS A 23 10.02 -1.85 -8.89
C LYS A 23 11.20 -2.26 -8.02
N ALA A 24 11.04 -2.27 -6.69
CA ALA A 24 12.10 -2.71 -5.78
C ALA A 24 12.36 -4.22 -5.89
N GLU A 25 11.31 -5.03 -6.07
CA GLU A 25 11.41 -6.47 -6.31
C GLU A 25 12.13 -6.78 -7.64
N GLN A 26 11.80 -6.05 -8.70
CA GLN A 26 12.49 -6.14 -10.00
C GLN A 26 13.98 -5.82 -9.86
N LYS A 27 14.34 -4.72 -9.18
CA LYS A 27 15.76 -4.41 -8.91
C LYS A 27 16.46 -5.53 -8.14
N LEU A 28 15.79 -6.13 -7.17
CA LEU A 28 16.35 -7.21 -6.37
C LEU A 28 16.61 -8.48 -7.20
N THR A 29 15.74 -8.78 -8.17
CA THR A 29 15.70 -10.08 -8.89
C THR A 29 16.31 -10.03 -10.29
N GLU A 30 16.28 -8.88 -10.95
CA GLU A 30 16.70 -8.72 -12.35
C GLU A 30 18.08 -8.05 -12.49
N GLU A 31 18.53 -7.28 -11.49
CA GLU A 31 19.88 -6.70 -11.53
C GLU A 31 20.95 -7.76 -11.23
N PRO A 32 22.08 -7.81 -11.96
CA PRO A 32 23.10 -8.85 -11.83
C PRO A 32 23.64 -9.08 -10.40
N ASN A 33 23.61 -8.04 -9.56
CA ASN A 33 24.04 -8.09 -8.16
C ASN A 33 22.93 -7.66 -7.19
N GLY A 34 21.67 -7.57 -7.63
CA GLY A 34 20.56 -7.03 -6.83
C GLY A 34 20.42 -7.72 -5.48
N PHE A 35 20.42 -9.06 -5.48
CA PHE A 35 20.30 -9.88 -4.27
C PHE A 35 21.48 -9.76 -3.30
N LEU A 36 22.68 -9.43 -3.79
CA LEU A 36 23.89 -9.29 -2.98
C LEU A 36 24.17 -7.83 -2.58
N ASN A 37 23.41 -6.88 -3.15
CA ASN A 37 23.56 -5.48 -2.86
C ASN A 37 22.75 -5.09 -1.61
N GLN A 38 23.47 -4.74 -0.53
CA GLN A 38 22.86 -4.34 0.74
C GLN A 38 21.85 -3.19 0.58
N LYS A 39 22.17 -2.19 -0.24
CA LYS A 39 21.26 -1.06 -0.48
C LYS A 39 19.99 -1.51 -1.19
N THR A 40 20.09 -2.40 -2.18
CA THR A 40 18.93 -2.96 -2.88
C THR A 40 18.05 -3.77 -1.92
N LEU A 41 18.65 -4.56 -1.02
CA LEU A 41 17.93 -5.29 0.03
C LEU A 41 17.21 -4.37 1.02
N GLU A 42 17.87 -3.29 1.46
CA GLU A 42 17.28 -2.28 2.35
C GLU A 42 16.12 -1.54 1.65
N GLU A 43 16.29 -1.14 0.40
CA GLU A 43 15.25 -0.52 -0.42
C GLU A 43 14.02 -1.43 -0.59
N PHE A 44 14.25 -2.71 -0.91
CA PHE A 44 13.17 -3.70 -1.01
C PHE A 44 12.45 -3.92 0.32
N THR A 45 13.20 -4.09 1.41
CA THR A 45 12.63 -4.32 2.75
C THR A 45 11.74 -3.14 3.16
N ARG A 46 12.21 -1.90 2.96
CA ARG A 46 11.40 -0.71 3.22
C ARG A 46 10.15 -0.67 2.34
N ALA A 47 10.30 -0.89 1.03
CA ALA A 47 9.17 -0.88 0.10
C ALA A 47 8.10 -1.93 0.46
N LYS A 48 8.53 -3.13 0.89
CA LYS A 48 7.66 -4.19 1.38
C LYS A 48 6.89 -3.78 2.64
N VAL A 49 7.56 -3.20 3.62
CA VAL A 49 6.91 -2.73 4.86
C VAL A 49 5.86 -1.65 4.56
N GLU A 50 6.20 -0.67 3.73
CA GLU A 50 5.25 0.39 3.34
C GLU A 50 4.05 -0.15 2.55
N TRP A 51 4.29 -1.09 1.64
CA TRP A 51 3.22 -1.77 0.90
C TRP A 51 2.31 -2.58 1.84
N GLN A 52 2.87 -3.33 2.79
CA GLN A 52 2.09 -4.08 3.78
C GLN A 52 1.26 -3.15 4.66
N ASN A 53 1.82 -2.05 5.13
CA ASN A 53 1.09 -1.08 5.96
C ASN A 53 -0.09 -0.47 5.20
N THR A 54 0.13 -0.05 3.94
CA THR A 54 -0.96 0.52 3.12
C THR A 54 -2.01 -0.52 2.72
N ALA A 55 -1.62 -1.77 2.45
CA ALA A 55 -2.54 -2.87 2.22
C ALA A 55 -3.42 -3.13 3.46
N ASN A 56 -2.81 -3.13 4.65
CA ASN A 56 -3.53 -3.32 5.91
C ASN A 56 -4.55 -2.20 6.17
N SER A 57 -4.16 -0.93 5.98
CA SER A 57 -5.08 0.21 6.11
C SER A 57 -6.24 0.11 5.13
N TYR A 58 -5.97 -0.21 3.87
CA TYR A 58 -6.98 -0.38 2.83
C TYR A 58 -7.98 -1.49 3.19
N ASN A 59 -7.48 -2.68 3.56
CA ASN A 59 -8.34 -3.82 3.91
C ASN A 59 -9.11 -3.59 5.20
N THR A 60 -8.49 -3.00 6.22
CA THR A 60 -9.14 -2.66 7.49
C THR A 60 -10.32 -1.72 7.26
N PHE A 61 -10.14 -0.74 6.37
CA PHE A 61 -11.21 0.19 6.03
C PHE A 61 -12.36 -0.47 5.27
N LEU A 62 -12.06 -1.41 4.35
CA LEU A 62 -13.09 -2.20 3.68
C LEU A 62 -13.89 -3.06 4.66
N ASP A 63 -13.23 -3.68 5.61
CA ASP A 63 -13.88 -4.47 6.66
C ASP A 63 -14.76 -3.58 7.55
N PHE A 64 -14.28 -2.38 7.90
CA PHE A 64 -15.07 -1.37 8.62
C PHE A 64 -16.34 -0.98 7.87
N ILE A 65 -16.24 -0.60 6.58
CA ILE A 65 -17.43 -0.26 5.77
C ILE A 65 -18.43 -1.41 5.76
N LYS A 66 -17.95 -2.63 5.54
CA LYS A 66 -18.77 -3.83 5.49
C LYS A 66 -19.47 -4.10 6.82
N GLN A 67 -18.78 -3.92 7.95
CA GLN A 67 -19.32 -4.16 9.28
C GLN A 67 -20.40 -3.14 9.67
N TYR A 68 -20.20 -1.88 9.34
CA TYR A 68 -21.06 -0.78 9.81
C TYR A 68 -22.07 -0.27 8.77
N ASN A 69 -22.10 -0.86 7.57
CA ASN A 69 -22.99 -0.48 6.46
C ASN A 69 -22.96 1.04 6.19
N ILE A 70 -21.75 1.58 6.15
CA ILE A 70 -21.47 3.01 6.03
C ILE A 70 -22.02 3.56 4.72
N ASN A 71 -22.73 4.69 4.77
CA ASN A 71 -23.09 5.42 3.57
C ASN A 71 -21.86 6.18 3.02
N PRO A 72 -21.45 5.95 1.75
CA PRO A 72 -20.21 6.53 1.21
C PRO A 72 -20.14 8.06 1.21
N THR A 73 -21.29 8.74 1.23
CA THR A 73 -21.36 10.22 1.25
C THR A 73 -21.33 10.82 2.64
N ASP A 74 -21.41 10.01 3.69
CA ASP A 74 -21.34 10.51 5.06
C ASP A 74 -19.93 11.04 5.35
N GLU A 75 -19.87 12.08 6.18
CA GLU A 75 -18.60 12.59 6.68
C GLU A 75 -18.01 11.63 7.71
N MET A 76 -16.69 11.46 7.64
CA MET A 76 -15.96 10.78 8.69
C MET A 76 -15.97 11.64 9.96
N PRO A 77 -16.22 11.03 11.14
CA PRO A 77 -16.18 11.74 12.41
C PRO A 77 -14.77 12.24 12.78
#